data_AF-A0A7V8XPC7-F1
#
_entry.id   AF-A0A7V8XPC7-F1
#
_cell.length_a   1.000
_cell.length_b   1.000
_cell.length_c   1.000
_cell.angle_alpha   90.00
_cell.angle_beta   90.00
_cell.angle_gamma   90.00
#
_symmetry.space_group_name_H-M   'P 1'
#
loop_
_entity.id
_entity.type
_entity.pdbx_description
1 polymer ?
#
loop_
_entity_poly.entity_id
_entity_poly.type
_entity_poly.pdbx_seq_one_letter_code
_entity_poly.pdbx_strand_id
1 'polypeptide(L)'
;MAAYSLDLRTRVLADWDAGLKGEDVAAKYRVSRAWVHRLVQRRRETGEIGPRRQEQRIFISSVMGELKSERKAVANAIRSLGAEPVWFEEFGGREEDAEGAYLAEVETSTIYVGILGPTYGRLLPSRMSATHAEYLHAEEKGLRISVYPLDVQDRDGRQQAFLEEVWTFHTAPVVSSADLPSAISRRLARIAAEDLSPWCKLGQVVFRATSVREGGEGITIEADLRSADVAHAISGMAGERWNAFTGQFTWGDRSRPVKVSKIEMTTTASRKRTVRIELEFREGDRDRMIEMSFNGISPEELTEIALKSTLFGQRDQRLARNMGVVSEIPDPFSDIRGRRIADDPLRPLARLLLTEALV
;
A
#
# COMPACT_ATOMS: atom_id res chain seq x y z
N MET A 1 4.01 4.95 -12.33
CA MET A 1 5.37 4.80 -12.90
C MET A 1 6.36 4.71 -11.75
N ALA A 2 6.96 3.54 -11.50
CA ALA A 2 7.96 3.39 -10.45
C ALA A 2 9.12 4.37 -10.67
N ALA A 3 9.50 5.07 -9.61
CA ALA A 3 10.55 6.06 -9.73
C ALA A 3 11.90 5.36 -9.88
N TYR A 4 12.73 5.81 -10.82
CA TYR A 4 14.11 5.34 -11.00
C TYR A 4 14.92 5.35 -9.69
N SER A 5 16.06 4.66 -9.60
CA SER A 5 16.89 4.68 -8.37
C SER A 5 17.62 6.02 -8.20
N LEU A 6 18.07 6.32 -6.97
CA LEU A 6 18.89 7.51 -6.71
C LEU A 6 20.23 7.43 -7.44
N ASP A 7 20.86 6.25 -7.44
CA ASP A 7 22.10 5.98 -8.19
C ASP A 7 21.97 6.28 -9.69
N LEU A 8 20.90 5.83 -10.33
CA LEU A 8 20.69 6.07 -11.75
C LEU A 8 20.54 7.56 -12.05
N ARG A 9 19.84 8.31 -11.18
CA ARG A 9 19.70 9.76 -11.33
C ARG A 9 21.04 10.48 -11.20
N THR A 10 21.87 10.08 -10.24
CA THR A 10 23.22 10.64 -10.06
C THR A 10 24.06 10.43 -11.32
N ARG A 11 24.08 9.21 -11.88
CA ARG A 11 24.84 8.91 -13.10
C ARG A 11 24.32 9.66 -14.34
N VAL A 12 23.01 9.73 -14.51
CA VAL A 12 22.36 10.49 -15.59
C VAL A 12 22.71 11.98 -15.53
N LEU A 13 22.70 12.56 -14.33
CA LEU A 13 23.04 13.97 -14.13
C LEU A 13 24.54 14.24 -14.31
N ALA A 14 25.42 13.33 -13.89
CA ALA A 14 26.85 13.46 -14.12
C ALA A 14 27.19 13.47 -15.63
N ASP A 15 26.56 12.60 -16.42
CA ASP A 15 26.74 12.57 -17.87
C ASP A 15 26.14 13.80 -18.57
N TRP A 16 24.99 14.29 -18.08
CA TRP A 16 24.42 15.55 -18.55
C TRP A 16 25.36 16.73 -18.28
N ASP A 17 25.98 16.78 -17.09
CA ASP A 17 26.94 17.82 -16.71
C ASP A 17 28.25 17.72 -17.49
N ALA A 18 28.64 16.51 -17.89
CA ALA A 18 29.75 16.26 -18.81
C ALA A 18 29.44 16.69 -20.26
N GLY A 19 28.24 17.19 -20.55
CA GLY A 19 27.86 17.78 -21.84
C GLY A 19 27.18 16.81 -22.82
N LEU A 20 26.81 15.60 -22.40
CA LEU A 20 26.03 14.71 -23.26
C LEU A 20 24.62 15.28 -23.50
N LYS A 21 24.13 15.19 -24.74
CA LYS A 21 22.77 15.64 -25.07
C LYS A 21 21.73 14.70 -24.45
N GLY A 22 20.57 15.24 -24.10
CA GLY A 22 19.49 14.48 -23.46
C GLY A 22 19.03 13.23 -24.21
N GLU A 23 19.15 13.23 -25.54
CA GLU A 23 18.87 12.07 -26.39
C GLU A 23 19.90 10.95 -26.17
N ASP A 24 21.19 11.28 -26.17
CA ASP A 24 22.29 10.35 -25.97
C ASP A 24 22.31 9.79 -24.54
N VAL A 25 22.05 10.65 -23.53
CA VAL A 25 21.91 10.23 -22.13
C VAL A 25 20.74 9.26 -21.97
N ALA A 26 19.59 9.57 -22.57
CA ALA A 26 18.41 8.72 -22.51
C ALA A 26 18.68 7.34 -23.13
N ALA A 27 19.33 7.31 -24.30
CA ALA A 27 19.72 6.07 -24.96
C ALA A 27 20.72 5.26 -24.13
N LYS A 28 21.77 5.91 -23.60
CA LYS A 28 22.83 5.26 -22.79
C LYS A 28 22.26 4.56 -21.57
N TYR A 29 21.32 5.19 -20.87
CA TYR A 29 20.74 4.65 -19.63
C TYR A 29 19.41 3.92 -19.83
N ARG A 30 18.94 3.78 -21.08
CA ARG A 30 17.65 3.16 -21.43
C ARG A 30 16.48 3.77 -20.65
N VAL A 31 16.47 5.10 -20.54
CA VAL A 31 15.41 5.89 -19.90
C VAL A 31 14.73 6.79 -20.94
N SER A 32 13.57 7.37 -20.62
CA SER A 32 12.92 8.28 -21.58
C SER A 32 13.60 9.64 -21.61
N ARG A 33 13.70 10.24 -22.81
CA ARG A 33 14.19 11.62 -23.00
C ARG A 33 13.44 12.63 -22.13
N ALA A 34 12.11 12.53 -22.09
CA ALA A 34 11.27 13.40 -21.28
C ALA A 34 11.57 13.29 -19.77
N TRP A 35 12.03 12.13 -19.29
CA TRP A 35 12.43 11.96 -17.89
C TRP A 35 13.79 12.63 -17.61
N VAL A 36 14.77 12.51 -18.50
CA VAL A 36 16.08 13.19 -18.37
C VAL A 36 15.90 14.70 -18.29
N HIS A 37 15.11 15.29 -19.21
CA HIS A 37 14.84 16.73 -19.19
C HIS A 37 14.13 17.18 -17.90
N ARG A 38 13.15 16.42 -17.42
CA ARG A 38 12.46 16.70 -16.14
C ARG A 38 13.39 16.61 -14.93
N LEU A 39 14.31 15.65 -14.91
CA LEU A 39 15.29 15.50 -13.84
C LEU A 39 16.26 16.69 -13.77
N VAL A 40 16.75 17.14 -14.93
CA VAL A 40 17.63 18.32 -15.05
C VAL A 40 16.91 19.59 -14.63
N GLN A 41 15.68 19.78 -15.10
CA GLN A 41 14.85 20.93 -14.74
C GLN A 41 14.63 20.98 -13.22
N ARG A 42 14.25 19.85 -12.61
CA ARG A 42 14.06 19.77 -11.16
C ARG A 42 15.31 20.12 -10.37
N ARG A 43 16.48 19.60 -10.76
CA ARG A 43 17.74 19.96 -10.09
C ARG A 43 18.02 21.47 -10.19
N ARG A 44 17.67 22.12 -11.31
CA ARG A 44 17.84 23.57 -11.49
C ARG A 44 16.88 24.38 -10.62
N GLU A 45 15.64 23.92 -10.47
CA GLU A 45 14.58 24.63 -9.73
C GLU A 45 14.67 24.40 -8.22
N THR A 46 14.98 23.19 -7.77
CA THR A 46 14.87 22.78 -6.35
C THR A 46 16.16 22.26 -5.73
N GLY A 47 17.21 22.03 -6.53
CA GLY A 47 18.46 21.39 -6.07
C GLY A 47 18.33 19.89 -5.79
N GLU A 48 17.13 19.31 -5.86
CA GLU A 48 16.89 17.91 -5.52
C GLU A 48 16.94 16.99 -6.74
N ILE A 49 17.46 15.78 -6.53
CA ILE A 49 17.60 14.77 -7.58
C ILE A 49 16.91 13.45 -7.22
N GLY A 50 16.12 13.39 -6.14
CA GLY A 50 15.44 12.17 -5.71
C GLY A 50 14.27 11.76 -6.63
N PRO A 51 13.67 10.57 -6.45
CA PRO A 51 12.35 10.30 -7.00
C PRO A 51 11.37 11.40 -6.58
N ARG A 52 10.29 11.64 -7.34
CA ARG A 52 9.14 12.32 -6.73
C ARG A 52 8.73 11.39 -5.60
N ARG A 53 9.03 11.76 -4.36
CA ARG A 53 8.30 11.24 -3.22
C ARG A 53 6.85 11.50 -3.64
N GLN A 54 6.06 10.46 -3.87
CA GLN A 54 4.63 10.68 -3.66
C GLN A 54 4.59 11.18 -2.22
N GLU A 55 4.27 12.46 -2.04
CA GLU A 55 4.33 13.17 -0.76
C GLU A 55 3.54 12.32 0.23
N GLN A 56 4.24 11.52 1.04
CA GLN A 56 3.58 10.78 2.10
C GLN A 56 3.14 11.85 3.10
N ARG A 57 1.90 12.30 2.93
CA ARG A 57 1.20 13.16 3.87
C ARG A 57 0.76 12.28 5.02
N ILE A 58 1.22 12.61 6.21
CA ILE A 58 1.03 11.83 7.42
C ILE A 58 0.25 12.67 8.41
N PHE A 59 -1.02 12.31 8.60
CA PHE A 59 -1.89 12.98 9.56
C PHE A 59 -1.50 12.59 10.99
N ILE A 60 -1.24 13.58 11.84
CA ILE A 60 -0.92 13.39 13.26
C ILE A 60 -2.15 13.77 14.07
N SER A 61 -2.83 12.77 14.61
CA SER A 61 -3.98 12.93 15.49
C SER A 61 -3.59 12.73 16.95
N SER A 62 -4.03 13.63 17.83
CA SER A 62 -3.88 13.49 19.28
C SER A 62 -4.80 14.46 20.01
N VAL A 63 -4.96 14.31 21.33
CA VAL A 63 -5.63 15.35 22.13
C VAL A 63 -4.80 16.64 22.11
N MET A 64 -5.43 17.75 21.69
CA MET A 64 -4.73 19.01 21.41
C MET A 64 -4.15 19.68 22.66
N GLY A 65 -4.89 19.65 23.78
CA GLY A 65 -4.56 20.38 25.00
C GLY A 65 -3.37 19.85 25.81
N GLU A 66 -2.91 18.62 25.55
CA GLU A 66 -1.88 17.94 26.36
C GLU A 66 -0.61 17.59 25.58
N LEU A 67 -0.74 17.09 24.34
CA LEU A 67 0.36 16.39 23.64
C LEU A 67 1.15 17.27 22.67
N LYS A 68 1.29 18.57 22.96
CA LYS A 68 1.94 19.52 22.04
C LYS A 68 3.42 19.19 21.80
N SER A 69 4.15 18.81 22.85
CA SER A 69 5.55 18.40 22.76
C SER A 69 5.72 17.16 21.89
N GLU A 70 4.88 16.17 22.11
CA GLU A 70 4.86 14.88 21.42
C GLU A 70 4.55 15.08 19.94
N ARG A 71 3.48 15.82 19.62
CA ARG A 71 3.14 16.15 18.22
C ARG A 71 4.30 16.84 17.50
N LYS A 72 4.94 17.82 18.14
CA LYS A 72 6.11 18.51 17.57
C LYS A 72 7.28 17.56 17.33
N ALA A 73 7.57 16.68 18.28
CA ALA A 73 8.64 15.69 18.14
C ALA A 73 8.35 14.70 17.00
N VAL A 74 7.10 14.25 16.88
CA VAL A 74 6.64 13.38 15.80
C VAL A 74 6.69 14.06 14.44
N ALA A 75 6.21 15.30 14.33
CA ALA A 75 6.28 16.07 13.10
C ALA A 75 7.73 16.24 12.61
N ASN A 76 8.66 16.52 13.52
CA ASN A 76 10.09 16.60 13.20
C ASN A 76 10.66 15.26 12.73
N ALA A 77 10.26 14.14 13.35
CA ALA A 77 10.67 12.81 12.91
C ALA A 77 10.15 12.48 11.50
N ILE A 78 8.88 12.79 11.23
CA ILE A 78 8.26 12.66 9.91
C ILE A 78 9.01 13.48 8.85
N ARG A 79 9.30 14.76 9.13
CA ARG A 79 10.09 15.62 8.23
C ARG A 79 11.51 15.10 8.00
N SER A 80 12.14 14.52 9.02
CA SER A 80 13.49 13.95 8.90
C SER A 80 13.53 12.73 7.99
N LEU A 81 12.42 12.01 7.88
CA LEU A 81 12.23 10.96 6.86
C LEU A 81 11.89 11.54 5.48
N GLY A 82 11.64 12.85 5.38
CA GLY A 82 11.22 13.61 4.21
C GLY A 82 9.77 13.36 3.78
N ALA A 83 8.93 12.94 4.73
CA ALA A 83 7.48 12.93 4.57
C ALA A 83 6.89 14.25 5.08
N GLU A 84 5.65 14.56 4.69
CA GLU A 84 4.96 15.79 5.08
C GLU A 84 4.06 15.51 6.29
N PRO A 85 4.32 16.09 7.47
CA PRO A 85 3.39 15.98 8.58
C PRO A 85 2.19 16.90 8.35
N VAL A 86 0.99 16.39 8.60
CA VAL A 86 -0.27 17.13 8.58
C VAL A 86 -0.79 17.17 10.02
N TRP A 87 -0.73 18.33 10.65
CA TRP A 87 -0.96 18.49 12.10
C TRP A 87 -1.32 19.93 12.44
N PHE A 88 -2.08 20.12 13.53
CA PHE A 88 -2.76 21.37 13.87
C PHE A 88 -1.86 22.62 13.94
N GLU A 89 -0.66 22.50 14.54
CA GLU A 89 0.22 23.64 14.79
C GLU A 89 0.71 24.37 13.52
N GLU A 90 0.71 23.71 12.35
CA GLU A 90 1.10 24.34 11.08
C GLU A 90 0.01 25.18 10.42
N PHE A 91 -1.25 25.00 10.82
CA PHE A 91 -2.39 25.62 10.13
C PHE A 91 -2.84 26.98 10.72
N GLY A 92 -2.30 27.38 11.87
CA GLY A 92 -2.52 28.71 12.45
C GLY A 92 -4.00 29.06 12.65
N GLY A 93 -4.58 28.64 13.78
CA GLY A 93 -5.75 29.29 14.38
C GLY A 93 -6.97 29.54 13.48
N ARG A 94 -7.47 28.53 12.77
CA ARG A 94 -8.77 28.63 12.10
C ARG A 94 -9.88 28.30 13.11
N GLU A 95 -10.56 29.33 13.59
CA GLU A 95 -11.63 29.25 14.61
C GLU A 95 -13.02 28.91 14.05
N GLU A 96 -13.19 28.63 12.76
CA GLU A 96 -14.52 28.38 12.18
C GLU A 96 -14.57 27.03 11.44
N ASP A 97 -15.43 26.16 11.96
CA ASP A 97 -15.80 24.81 11.51
C ASP A 97 -14.70 23.72 11.57
N ALA A 98 -14.20 23.52 12.79
CA ALA A 98 -13.10 22.62 13.12
C ALA A 98 -13.32 21.16 12.64
N GLU A 99 -14.53 20.61 12.73
CA GLU A 99 -14.75 19.17 12.46
C GLU A 99 -14.64 18.83 10.96
N GLY A 100 -15.30 19.59 10.08
CA GLY A 100 -15.26 19.35 8.63
C GLY A 100 -13.89 19.64 7.99
N ALA A 101 -13.18 20.66 8.48
CA ALA A 101 -11.86 21.02 7.96
C ALA A 101 -10.79 19.96 8.28
N TYR A 102 -10.85 19.30 9.44
CA TYR A 102 -9.87 18.27 9.81
C TYR A 102 -10.09 16.95 9.07
N LEU A 103 -11.34 16.56 8.84
CA LEU A 103 -11.64 15.35 8.07
C LEU A 103 -11.14 15.46 6.62
N ALA A 104 -11.17 16.66 6.03
CA ALA A 104 -10.58 16.91 4.71
C ALA A 104 -9.04 16.72 4.69
N GLU A 105 -8.36 17.09 5.77
CA GLU A 105 -6.90 16.87 5.90
C GLU A 105 -6.56 15.39 6.13
N VAL A 106 -7.43 14.65 6.83
CA VAL A 106 -7.33 13.18 6.91
C VAL A 106 -7.48 12.56 5.52
N GLU A 107 -8.48 12.98 4.72
CA GLU A 107 -8.72 12.44 3.37
C GLU A 107 -7.56 12.66 2.40
N THR A 108 -6.86 13.78 2.55
CA THR A 108 -5.71 14.14 1.71
C THR A 108 -4.39 13.54 2.23
N SER A 109 -4.44 12.75 3.30
CA SER A 109 -3.31 12.04 3.88
C SER A 109 -3.25 10.58 3.43
N THR A 110 -2.06 9.98 3.51
CA THR A 110 -1.81 8.59 3.11
C THR A 110 -1.66 7.65 4.30
N ILE A 111 -1.24 8.21 5.45
CA ILE A 111 -0.99 7.49 6.69
C ILE A 111 -1.62 8.31 7.82
N TYR A 112 -2.36 7.63 8.69
CA TYR A 112 -2.86 8.18 9.95
C TYR A 112 -1.97 7.72 11.10
N VAL A 113 -1.50 8.68 11.89
CA VAL A 113 -0.74 8.46 13.13
C VAL A 113 -1.54 8.99 14.31
N GLY A 114 -2.08 8.09 15.13
CA GLY A 114 -2.80 8.45 16.35
C GLY A 114 -1.89 8.36 17.58
N ILE A 115 -1.80 9.41 18.39
CA ILE A 115 -1.07 9.44 19.67
C ILE A 115 -2.08 9.49 20.81
N LEU A 116 -2.14 8.43 21.62
CA LEU A 116 -3.15 8.30 22.68
C LEU A 116 -2.52 8.52 24.06
N GLY A 117 -2.68 9.74 24.59
CA GLY A 117 -2.33 10.13 25.96
C GLY A 117 -3.35 9.66 27.02
N PRO A 118 -3.30 10.21 28.24
CA PRO A 118 -4.15 9.77 29.35
C PRO A 118 -5.62 10.17 29.19
N THR A 119 -5.93 11.29 28.53
CA THR A 119 -7.32 11.78 28.43
C THR A 119 -7.96 11.45 27.08
N TYR A 120 -9.29 11.30 27.05
CA TYR A 120 -10.04 11.08 25.81
C TYR A 120 -10.18 12.35 24.96
N GLY A 121 -10.11 13.52 25.60
CA GLY A 121 -10.39 14.81 24.98
C GLY A 121 -11.85 15.23 25.08
N ARG A 122 -12.15 16.44 24.58
CA ARG A 122 -13.49 17.03 24.60
C ARG A 122 -14.41 16.26 23.66
N LEU A 123 -15.66 16.04 24.09
CA LEU A 123 -16.69 15.47 23.24
C LEU A 123 -17.18 16.47 22.19
N LEU A 124 -17.28 15.98 20.97
CA LEU A 124 -17.99 16.59 19.85
C LEU A 124 -19.50 16.26 19.94
N PRO A 125 -20.37 16.90 19.14
CA PRO A 125 -21.80 16.56 19.07
C PRO A 125 -22.07 15.07 18.77
N SER A 126 -21.16 14.42 18.04
CA SER A 126 -21.13 12.97 17.78
C SER A 126 -20.92 12.11 19.04
N ARG A 127 -20.69 12.73 20.21
CA ARG A 127 -20.33 12.08 21.49
C ARG A 127 -19.00 11.33 21.47
N MET A 128 -18.16 11.62 20.48
CA MET A 128 -16.80 11.12 20.36
C MET A 128 -15.80 12.27 20.54
N SER A 129 -14.55 11.96 20.86
CA SER A 129 -13.50 12.97 20.79
C SER A 129 -13.06 13.18 19.34
N ALA A 130 -12.41 14.31 19.07
CA ALA A 130 -11.85 14.60 17.74
C ALA A 130 -10.89 13.50 17.27
N THR A 131 -9.96 13.06 18.13
CA THR A 131 -9.03 11.97 17.85
C THR A 131 -9.74 10.67 17.45
N HIS A 132 -10.86 10.35 18.11
CA HIS A 132 -11.61 9.14 17.80
C HIS A 132 -12.38 9.30 16.47
N ALA A 133 -13.02 10.44 16.23
CA ALA A 133 -13.68 10.72 14.95
C ALA A 133 -12.69 10.68 13.76
N GLU A 134 -11.51 11.26 13.92
CA GLU A 134 -10.43 11.24 12.93
C GLU A 134 -9.91 9.81 12.66
N TYR A 135 -9.78 8.98 13.69
CA TYR A 135 -9.41 7.57 13.55
C TYR A 135 -10.44 6.80 12.72
N LEU A 136 -11.73 6.91 13.04
CA LEU A 136 -12.78 6.20 12.31
C LEU A 136 -12.86 6.66 10.86
N HIS A 137 -12.72 7.96 10.61
CA HIS A 137 -12.70 8.50 9.25
C HIS A 137 -11.47 8.02 8.47
N ALA A 138 -10.30 7.96 9.09
CA ALA A 138 -9.11 7.40 8.47
C ALA A 138 -9.28 5.92 8.12
N GLU A 139 -9.95 5.15 8.99
CA GLU A 139 -10.29 3.74 8.72
C GLU A 139 -11.26 3.63 7.54
N GLU A 140 -12.35 4.39 7.55
CA GLU A 140 -13.36 4.43 6.48
C GLU A 140 -12.72 4.78 5.12
N LYS A 141 -11.78 5.71 5.10
CA LYS A 141 -11.06 6.15 3.89
C LYS A 141 -9.90 5.23 3.50
N GLY A 142 -9.64 4.17 4.27
CA GLY A 142 -8.63 3.18 3.97
C GLY A 142 -7.19 3.67 4.10
N LEU A 143 -6.94 4.69 4.95
CA LEU A 143 -5.59 5.14 5.26
C LEU A 143 -4.81 4.04 5.98
N ARG A 144 -3.48 4.09 5.89
CA ARG A 144 -2.64 3.24 6.73
C ARG A 144 -2.66 3.74 8.16
N ILE A 145 -3.27 2.97 9.03
CA ILE A 145 -3.40 3.30 10.46
C ILE A 145 -2.15 2.85 11.24
N SER A 146 -1.59 3.74 12.05
CA SER A 146 -0.59 3.42 13.06
C SER A 146 -0.89 4.20 14.34
N VAL A 147 -1.21 3.50 15.43
CA VAL A 147 -1.61 4.12 16.70
C VAL A 147 -0.57 3.83 17.78
N TYR A 148 -0.27 4.84 18.59
CA TYR A 148 0.75 4.84 19.63
C TYR A 148 0.14 5.29 20.96
N PRO A 149 -0.26 4.34 21.82
CA PRO A 149 -0.66 4.62 23.18
C PRO A 149 0.58 4.97 24.01
N LEU A 150 0.53 6.11 24.69
CA LEU A 150 1.59 6.48 25.63
C LEU A 150 1.51 5.63 26.91
N ASP A 151 2.67 5.25 27.43
CA ASP A 151 2.79 4.60 28.73
C ASP A 151 2.45 5.62 29.83
N VAL A 152 1.23 5.53 30.36
CA VAL A 152 0.67 6.43 31.37
C VAL A 152 -0.06 5.60 32.42
N GLN A 153 0.02 6.02 33.68
CA GLN A 153 -0.55 5.24 34.79
C GLN A 153 -2.08 5.32 34.86
N ASP A 154 -2.63 6.52 34.70
CA ASP A 154 -4.06 6.78 34.87
C ASP A 154 -4.69 7.25 33.55
N ARG A 155 -5.13 6.29 32.74
CA ARG A 155 -5.86 6.57 31.50
C ARG A 155 -7.36 6.67 31.78
N ASP A 156 -7.99 7.73 31.28
CA ASP A 156 -9.44 7.93 31.35
C ASP A 156 -10.20 6.72 30.77
N GLY A 157 -11.35 6.39 31.36
CA GLY A 157 -12.13 5.22 30.97
C GLY A 157 -12.59 5.24 29.50
N ARG A 158 -12.91 6.41 28.93
CA ARG A 158 -13.28 6.49 27.51
C ARG A 158 -12.08 6.38 26.60
N GLN A 159 -10.94 6.90 27.02
CA GLN A 159 -9.68 6.73 26.30
C GLN A 159 -9.21 5.27 26.32
N GLN A 160 -9.43 4.56 27.42
CA GLN A 160 -9.16 3.14 27.54
C GLN A 160 -10.11 2.33 26.63
N ALA A 161 -11.40 2.63 26.63
CA ALA A 161 -12.36 1.98 25.73
C ALA A 161 -12.01 2.20 24.24
N PHE A 162 -11.60 3.41 23.86
CA PHE A 162 -11.12 3.69 22.50
C PHE A 162 -9.85 2.89 22.17
N LEU A 163 -8.90 2.76 23.10
CA LEU A 163 -7.72 1.95 22.87
C LEU A 163 -8.04 0.45 22.70
N GLU A 164 -8.99 -0.07 23.45
CA GLU A 164 -9.48 -1.45 23.31
C GLU A 164 -10.11 -1.70 21.93
N GLU A 165 -10.86 -0.71 21.42
CA GLU A 165 -11.38 -0.72 20.05
C GLU A 165 -10.26 -0.75 19.02
N VAL A 166 -9.26 0.12 19.15
CA VAL A 166 -8.08 0.11 18.27
C VAL A 166 -7.36 -1.24 18.28
N TRP A 167 -7.18 -1.87 19.46
CA TRP A 167 -6.52 -3.17 19.57
C TRP A 167 -7.30 -4.33 18.97
N THR A 168 -8.61 -4.17 18.76
CA THR A 168 -9.42 -5.16 18.05
C THR A 168 -8.98 -5.27 16.59
N PHE A 169 -8.55 -4.16 15.97
CA PHE A 169 -8.27 -4.10 14.53
C PHE A 169 -6.82 -3.78 14.18
N HIS A 170 -6.02 -3.27 15.11
CA HIS A 170 -4.65 -2.82 14.87
C HIS A 170 -3.70 -3.21 16.00
N THR A 171 -2.46 -3.53 15.64
CA THR A 171 -1.38 -3.63 16.61
C THR A 171 -0.92 -2.22 16.99
N ALA A 172 -1.20 -1.81 18.22
CA ALA A 172 -0.82 -0.50 18.76
C ALA A 172 0.10 -0.68 19.98
N PRO A 173 1.44 -0.72 19.79
CA PRO A 173 2.37 -0.95 20.89
C PRO A 173 2.41 0.26 21.83
N VAL A 174 2.32 0.02 23.14
CA VAL A 174 2.50 1.06 24.15
C VAL A 174 3.95 1.56 24.11
N VAL A 175 4.14 2.89 24.15
CA VAL A 175 5.45 3.53 24.05
C VAL A 175 5.60 4.65 25.08
N SER A 176 6.82 4.87 25.56
CA SER A 176 7.11 6.08 26.34
C SER A 176 7.04 7.33 25.44
N SER A 177 6.77 8.50 26.02
CA SER A 177 6.81 9.78 25.28
C SER A 177 8.19 10.02 24.65
N ALA A 178 9.27 9.61 25.34
CA ALA A 178 10.64 9.73 24.85
C ALA A 178 10.92 8.83 23.62
N ASP A 179 10.35 7.63 23.59
CA ASP A 179 10.59 6.66 22.51
C ASP A 179 9.69 6.87 21.29
N LEU A 180 8.58 7.61 21.46
CA LEU A 180 7.56 7.85 20.44
C LEU A 180 8.13 8.25 19.06
N PRO A 181 9.04 9.24 18.94
CA PRO A 181 9.59 9.64 17.63
C PRO A 181 10.35 8.51 16.94
N SER A 182 11.09 7.70 17.72
CA SER A 182 11.86 6.57 17.20
C SER A 182 10.94 5.42 16.77
N ALA A 183 9.87 5.17 17.52
CA ALA A 183 8.89 4.12 17.24
C ALA A 183 8.12 4.42 15.94
N ILE A 184 7.69 5.68 15.77
CA ILE A 184 7.07 6.16 14.53
C ILE A 184 8.05 6.06 13.37
N SER A 185 9.29 6.53 13.54
CA SER A 185 10.29 6.47 12.47
C SER A 185 10.54 5.04 11.97
N ARG A 186 10.64 4.07 12.89
CA ARG A 186 10.78 2.64 12.54
C ARG A 186 9.58 2.11 11.78
N ARG A 187 8.36 2.47 12.19
CA ARG A 187 7.13 2.02 11.52
C ARG A 187 7.00 2.64 10.13
N LEU A 188 7.21 3.94 10.00
CA LEU A 188 7.14 4.63 8.71
C LEU A 188 8.21 4.11 7.74
N ALA A 189 9.43 3.83 8.21
CA ALA A 189 10.44 3.18 7.40
C ALA A 189 10.00 1.77 6.92
N ARG A 190 9.28 1.01 7.76
CA ARG A 190 8.72 -0.29 7.36
C ARG A 190 7.61 -0.13 6.33
N ILE A 191 6.69 0.82 6.52
CA ILE A 191 5.63 1.14 5.56
C ILE A 191 6.24 1.57 4.21
N ALA A 192 7.27 2.42 4.22
CA ALA A 192 7.98 2.81 3.01
C ALA A 192 8.70 1.62 2.35
N ALA A 193 9.29 0.71 3.14
CA ALA A 193 9.88 -0.52 2.62
C ALA A 193 8.83 -1.49 2.06
N GLU A 194 7.62 -1.52 2.63
CA GLU A 194 6.47 -2.26 2.10
C GLU A 194 6.06 -1.72 0.73
N ASP A 195 5.97 -0.39 0.59
CA ASP A 195 5.68 0.31 -0.68
C ASP A 195 6.72 0.10 -1.75
N LEU A 196 8.00 0.22 -1.37
CA LEU A 196 9.12 0.06 -2.29
C LEU A 196 9.31 -1.37 -2.74
N SER A 197 8.66 -2.34 -2.12
CA SER A 197 8.82 -3.74 -2.50
C SER A 197 7.51 -4.51 -2.42
N PRO A 198 6.49 -4.19 -3.22
CA PRO A 198 5.15 -4.73 -3.02
C PRO A 198 5.13 -6.27 -3.02
N TRP A 199 4.22 -6.84 -2.23
CA TRP A 199 3.86 -8.25 -2.41
C TRP A 199 3.12 -8.40 -3.74
N CYS A 200 3.44 -9.46 -4.47
CA CYS A 200 2.82 -9.81 -5.73
C CYS A 200 2.43 -11.29 -5.74
N LYS A 201 1.33 -11.60 -6.41
CA LYS A 201 0.89 -12.97 -6.69
C LYS A 201 0.84 -13.18 -8.20
N LEU A 202 1.51 -14.22 -8.69
CA LEU A 202 1.45 -14.67 -10.08
C LEU A 202 1.10 -16.16 -10.07
N GLY A 203 -0.13 -16.49 -10.51
CA GLY A 203 -0.66 -17.83 -10.31
C GLY A 203 -0.69 -18.20 -8.82
N GLN A 204 -0.07 -19.31 -8.44
CA GLN A 204 0.01 -19.77 -7.04
C GLN A 204 1.25 -19.27 -6.30
N VAL A 205 2.08 -18.46 -6.94
CA VAL A 205 3.36 -18.00 -6.35
C VAL A 205 3.20 -16.60 -5.81
N VAL A 206 3.52 -16.43 -4.53
CA VAL A 206 3.56 -15.12 -3.87
C VAL A 206 4.99 -14.75 -3.54
N PHE A 207 5.39 -13.53 -3.92
CA PHE A 207 6.76 -13.05 -3.77
C PHE A 207 6.80 -11.53 -3.57
N ARG A 208 7.93 -11.03 -3.07
CA ARG A 208 8.20 -9.60 -2.95
C ARG A 208 8.87 -9.11 -4.23
N ALA A 209 8.20 -8.21 -4.95
CA ALA A 209 8.83 -7.46 -6.01
C ALA A 209 9.69 -6.33 -5.43
N THR A 210 10.77 -5.94 -6.10
CA THR A 210 11.49 -4.68 -5.86
C THR A 210 10.92 -3.55 -6.71
N SER A 211 10.26 -3.87 -7.82
CA SER A 211 9.44 -2.91 -8.56
C SER A 211 8.37 -3.61 -9.40
N VAL A 212 7.24 -2.93 -9.59
CA VAL A 212 6.21 -3.28 -10.57
C VAL A 212 5.94 -2.06 -11.43
N ARG A 213 6.00 -2.23 -12.75
CA ARG A 213 5.73 -1.17 -13.72
C ARG A 213 4.66 -1.65 -14.70
N GLU A 214 3.49 -1.05 -14.60
CA GLU A 214 2.43 -1.15 -15.59
C GLU A 214 2.67 -0.10 -16.70
N GLY A 215 2.67 -0.53 -17.96
CA GLY A 215 2.75 0.30 -19.17
C GLY A 215 1.67 -0.11 -20.17
N GLY A 216 1.60 0.55 -21.33
CA GLY A 216 0.55 0.27 -22.32
C GLY A 216 0.61 -1.13 -22.93
N GLU A 217 1.81 -1.72 -23.03
CA GLU A 217 2.03 -3.03 -23.66
C GLU A 217 2.03 -4.20 -22.65
N GLY A 218 1.93 -3.92 -21.35
CA GLY A 218 1.96 -4.95 -20.31
C GLY A 218 2.59 -4.50 -18.99
N ILE A 219 3.09 -5.47 -18.22
CA ILE A 219 3.63 -5.27 -16.87
C ILE A 219 5.06 -5.82 -16.80
N THR A 220 5.98 -5.04 -16.25
CA THR A 220 7.33 -5.48 -15.91
C THR A 220 7.49 -5.55 -14.40
N ILE A 221 8.04 -6.66 -13.91
CA ILE A 221 8.29 -6.91 -12.50
C ILE A 221 9.78 -7.19 -12.31
N GLU A 222 10.38 -6.57 -11.31
CA GLU A 222 11.72 -6.93 -10.82
C GLU A 222 11.59 -7.46 -9.40
N ALA A 223 12.31 -8.52 -9.05
CA ALA A 223 12.25 -9.11 -7.71
C ALA A 223 13.58 -9.77 -7.30
N ASP A 224 13.81 -9.83 -5.99
CA ASP A 224 14.94 -10.54 -5.40
C ASP A 224 14.43 -11.78 -4.65
N LEU A 225 14.61 -12.95 -5.26
CA LEU A 225 14.13 -14.22 -4.75
C LEU A 225 15.19 -14.92 -3.91
N ARG A 226 14.87 -15.15 -2.63
CA ARG A 226 15.70 -15.94 -1.71
C ARG A 226 15.27 -17.40 -1.62
N SER A 227 13.97 -17.68 -1.79
CA SER A 227 13.44 -19.05 -1.79
C SER A 227 13.76 -19.74 -3.12
N ALA A 228 14.35 -20.94 -3.06
CA ALA A 228 14.61 -21.77 -4.23
C ALA A 228 13.32 -22.25 -4.87
N ASP A 229 12.30 -22.60 -4.07
CA ASP A 229 11.01 -23.09 -4.55
C ASP A 229 10.26 -22.01 -5.33
N VAL A 230 10.25 -20.77 -4.81
CA VAL A 230 9.65 -19.62 -5.49
C VAL A 230 10.37 -19.34 -6.81
N ALA A 231 11.71 -19.37 -6.80
CA ALA A 231 12.50 -19.16 -8.01
C ALA A 231 12.27 -20.27 -9.05
N HIS A 232 12.16 -21.52 -8.62
CA HIS A 232 11.87 -22.66 -9.50
C HIS A 232 10.46 -22.54 -10.11
N ALA A 233 9.45 -22.25 -9.28
CA ALA A 233 8.08 -22.07 -9.74
C ALA A 233 7.96 -20.91 -10.75
N ILE A 234 8.59 -19.77 -10.48
CA ILE A 234 8.63 -18.63 -11.42
C ILE A 234 9.37 -19.02 -12.71
N SER A 235 10.52 -19.70 -12.61
CA SER A 235 11.27 -20.13 -13.80
C SER A 235 10.44 -21.08 -14.68
N GLY A 236 9.64 -21.96 -14.06
CA GLY A 236 8.74 -22.87 -14.77
C GLY A 236 7.57 -22.18 -15.48
N MET A 237 7.28 -20.92 -15.18
CA MET A 237 6.25 -20.14 -15.89
C MET A 237 6.74 -19.61 -17.25
N ALA A 238 8.06 -19.61 -17.48
CA ALA A 238 8.66 -19.27 -18.76
C ALA A 238 8.51 -20.47 -19.72
N GLY A 239 7.48 -20.43 -20.55
CA GLY A 239 7.32 -21.38 -21.66
C GLY A 239 7.59 -20.74 -23.01
N GLU A 240 7.86 -21.57 -24.02
CA GLU A 240 7.72 -21.14 -25.42
C GLU A 240 6.24 -20.78 -25.71
N ARG A 241 5.98 -20.03 -26.79
CA ARG A 241 4.71 -19.31 -27.08
C ARG A 241 3.38 -20.01 -26.72
N TRP A 242 3.31 -21.34 -26.68
CA TRP A 242 2.10 -22.13 -26.39
C TRP A 242 1.97 -22.64 -24.94
N ASN A 243 3.06 -22.64 -24.16
CA ASN A 243 3.15 -23.23 -22.82
C ASN A 243 3.60 -22.20 -21.76
N ALA A 244 3.71 -20.93 -22.16
CA ALA A 244 3.88 -19.83 -21.23
C ALA A 244 2.66 -19.68 -20.31
N PHE A 245 2.92 -19.40 -19.04
CA PHE A 245 1.86 -19.21 -18.05
C PHE A 245 0.88 -18.12 -18.48
N THR A 246 -0.41 -18.43 -18.34
CA THR A 246 -1.51 -17.46 -18.43
C THR A 246 -2.34 -17.53 -17.17
N GLY A 247 -2.69 -16.39 -16.60
CA GLY A 247 -3.49 -16.33 -15.38
C GLY A 247 -3.55 -14.91 -14.82
N GLN A 248 -3.95 -14.78 -13.56
CA GLN A 248 -3.98 -13.50 -12.87
C GLN A 248 -2.60 -13.11 -12.35
N PHE A 249 -2.28 -11.83 -12.51
CA PHE A 249 -1.22 -11.16 -11.77
C PHE A 249 -1.83 -10.11 -10.85
N THR A 250 -1.57 -10.25 -9.56
CA THR A 250 -2.17 -9.42 -8.51
C THR A 250 -1.08 -8.70 -7.74
N TRP A 251 -1.20 -7.38 -7.61
CA TRP A 251 -0.26 -6.53 -6.86
C TRP A 251 -0.99 -5.34 -6.26
N GLY A 252 -0.72 -5.03 -4.98
CA GLY A 252 -1.42 -3.96 -4.28
C GLY A 252 -2.93 -4.19 -4.23
N ASP A 253 -3.69 -3.34 -4.91
CA ASP A 253 -5.15 -3.37 -5.08
C ASP A 253 -5.57 -3.65 -6.53
N ARG A 254 -4.68 -4.20 -7.36
CA ARG A 254 -4.93 -4.49 -8.77
C ARG A 254 -4.75 -5.97 -9.05
N SER A 255 -5.62 -6.50 -9.90
CA SER A 255 -5.48 -7.81 -10.51
C SER A 255 -5.72 -7.67 -12.01
N ARG A 256 -4.87 -8.30 -12.83
CA ARG A 256 -4.99 -8.27 -14.30
C ARG A 256 -4.77 -9.66 -14.88
N PRO A 257 -5.59 -10.08 -15.86
CA PRO A 257 -5.30 -11.24 -16.67
C PRO A 257 -4.06 -10.95 -17.52
N VAL A 258 -3.07 -11.83 -17.42
CA VAL A 258 -1.78 -11.68 -18.08
C VAL A 258 -1.31 -12.98 -18.71
N LYS A 259 -0.37 -12.84 -19.64
CA LYS A 259 0.48 -13.92 -20.11
C LYS A 259 1.92 -13.57 -19.77
N VAL A 260 2.68 -14.53 -19.24
CA VAL A 260 4.13 -14.39 -19.10
C VAL A 260 4.75 -14.38 -20.50
N SER A 261 5.38 -13.28 -20.89
CA SER A 261 6.07 -13.17 -22.18
C SER A 261 7.57 -13.47 -22.04
N LYS A 262 8.16 -13.10 -20.91
CA LYS A 262 9.60 -13.31 -20.67
C LYS A 262 9.93 -13.40 -19.19
N ILE A 263 10.90 -14.25 -18.85
CA ILE A 263 11.53 -14.30 -17.52
C ILE A 263 13.04 -14.34 -17.71
N GLU A 264 13.74 -13.40 -17.07
CA GLU A 264 15.20 -13.39 -16.97
C GLU A 264 15.60 -13.55 -15.51
N MET A 265 16.44 -14.53 -15.22
CA MET A 265 16.90 -14.78 -13.85
C MET A 265 18.41 -14.80 -13.77
N THR A 266 18.97 -13.98 -12.88
CA THR A 266 20.41 -13.94 -12.59
C THR A 266 20.65 -14.48 -11.20
N THR A 267 21.44 -15.55 -11.09
CA THR A 267 21.87 -16.11 -9.80
C THR A 267 23.25 -15.59 -9.45
N THR A 268 23.41 -15.00 -8.27
CA THR A 268 24.71 -14.52 -7.76
C THR A 268 25.29 -15.47 -6.71
N ALA A 269 26.58 -15.34 -6.40
CA ALA A 269 27.30 -16.20 -5.46
C ALA A 269 26.67 -16.27 -4.05
N SER A 270 25.92 -15.25 -3.64
CA SER A 270 25.21 -15.18 -2.36
C SER A 270 23.90 -15.99 -2.31
N ARG A 271 23.62 -16.83 -3.33
CA ARG A 271 22.34 -17.54 -3.55
C ARG A 271 21.13 -16.61 -3.74
N LYS A 272 21.36 -15.30 -3.80
CA LYS A 272 20.36 -14.31 -4.21
C LYS A 272 20.11 -14.45 -5.71
N ARG A 273 18.83 -14.62 -6.07
CA ARG A 273 18.38 -14.66 -7.46
C ARG A 273 17.61 -13.39 -7.77
N THR A 274 18.13 -12.55 -8.66
CA THR A 274 17.37 -11.41 -9.17
C THR A 274 16.62 -11.85 -10.41
N VAL A 275 15.32 -11.59 -10.45
CA VAL A 275 14.45 -11.96 -11.56
C VAL A 275 13.79 -10.72 -12.16
N ARG A 276 13.67 -10.71 -13.48
CA ARG A 276 12.86 -9.79 -14.26
C ARG A 276 11.77 -10.60 -14.96
N ILE A 277 10.51 -10.25 -14.76
CA ILE A 277 9.36 -10.88 -15.39
C ILE A 277 8.66 -9.85 -16.26
N GLU A 278 8.42 -10.18 -17.51
CA GLU A 278 7.63 -9.38 -18.45
C GLU A 278 6.33 -10.13 -18.72
N LEU A 279 5.23 -9.39 -18.57
CA LEU A 279 3.86 -9.85 -18.70
C LEU A 279 3.19 -9.04 -19.80
N GLU A 280 2.48 -9.71 -20.69
CA GLU A 280 1.58 -9.08 -21.65
C GLU A 280 0.16 -9.11 -21.09
N PHE A 281 -0.60 -8.03 -21.28
CA PHE A 281 -2.03 -8.06 -20.98
C PHE A 281 -2.72 -9.11 -21.84
N ARG A 282 -3.70 -9.79 -21.25
CA ARG A 282 -4.69 -10.53 -22.01
C ARG A 282 -6.02 -9.84 -21.90
N GLU A 283 -6.72 -9.71 -23.01
CA GLU A 283 -8.18 -9.57 -22.97
C GLU A 283 -8.69 -10.78 -22.17
N GLY A 284 -9.30 -10.53 -21.01
CA GLY A 284 -9.80 -11.60 -20.18
C GLY A 284 -10.92 -12.32 -20.92
N ASP A 285 -11.03 -13.64 -20.78
CA ASP A 285 -12.21 -14.38 -21.25
C ASP A 285 -13.53 -13.84 -20.63
N ARG A 286 -13.44 -13.06 -19.54
CA ARG A 286 -14.58 -12.33 -18.96
C ARG A 286 -15.21 -11.33 -19.91
N ASP A 287 -14.48 -10.70 -20.84
CA ASP A 287 -15.10 -9.76 -21.82
C ASP A 287 -16.11 -10.48 -22.73
N ARG A 288 -16.01 -11.80 -22.87
CA ARG A 288 -17.00 -12.62 -23.60
C ARG A 288 -18.21 -13.04 -22.77
N MET A 289 -18.19 -12.78 -21.45
CA MET A 289 -19.28 -13.07 -20.51
C MET A 289 -20.01 -11.79 -20.04
N ILE A 290 -19.54 -10.60 -20.46
CA ILE A 290 -20.06 -9.27 -20.06
C ILE A 290 -21.51 -9.01 -20.53
N GLU A 291 -22.08 -9.79 -21.43
CA GLU A 291 -23.46 -9.59 -21.92
C GLU A 291 -24.55 -10.33 -21.12
N MET A 292 -24.25 -10.94 -19.97
CA MET A 292 -25.27 -11.60 -19.16
C MET A 292 -25.43 -10.99 -17.77
N SER A 293 -26.26 -9.95 -17.67
CA SER A 293 -26.90 -9.60 -16.40
C SER A 293 -27.87 -10.72 -16.00
N PHE A 294 -27.57 -11.48 -14.95
CA PHE A 294 -28.51 -12.46 -14.42
C PHE A 294 -29.48 -11.76 -13.46
N ASN A 295 -30.75 -11.65 -13.87
CA ASN A 295 -31.81 -11.03 -13.06
C ASN A 295 -31.51 -9.57 -12.62
N GLY A 296 -30.75 -8.81 -13.43
CA GLY A 296 -30.42 -7.41 -13.17
C GLY A 296 -29.26 -7.17 -12.19
N ILE A 297 -28.53 -8.22 -11.79
CA ILE A 297 -27.33 -8.11 -10.94
C ILE A 297 -26.10 -8.20 -11.84
N SER A 298 -25.11 -7.32 -11.61
CA SER A 298 -23.85 -7.37 -12.36
C SER A 298 -22.97 -8.55 -11.92
N PRO A 299 -22.05 -9.03 -12.77
CA PRO A 299 -21.07 -10.05 -12.37
C PRO A 299 -20.22 -9.65 -11.15
N GLU A 300 -19.86 -8.37 -11.03
CA GLU A 300 -19.12 -7.82 -9.88
C GLU A 300 -19.94 -7.88 -8.60
N GLU A 301 -21.22 -7.47 -8.66
CA GLU A 301 -22.14 -7.55 -7.54
C GLU A 301 -22.39 -9.00 -7.12
N LEU A 302 -22.53 -9.93 -8.06
CA LEU A 302 -22.63 -11.37 -7.76
C LEU A 302 -21.38 -11.90 -7.06
N THR A 303 -20.19 -11.47 -7.51
CA THR A 303 -18.90 -11.83 -6.91
C THR A 303 -18.80 -11.33 -5.48
N GLU A 304 -19.16 -10.06 -5.23
CA GLU A 304 -19.17 -9.47 -3.89
C GLU A 304 -20.13 -10.20 -2.95
N ILE A 305 -21.35 -10.47 -3.42
CA ILE A 305 -22.37 -11.18 -2.64
C ILE A 305 -21.90 -12.60 -2.29
N ALA A 306 -21.32 -13.33 -3.24
CA ALA A 306 -20.79 -14.67 -3.01
C ALA A 306 -19.64 -14.65 -1.98
N LEU A 307 -18.70 -13.70 -2.09
CA LEU A 307 -17.64 -13.53 -1.12
C LEU A 307 -18.14 -13.18 0.29
N LYS A 308 -19.15 -12.30 0.41
CA LYS A 308 -19.78 -11.98 1.69
C LYS A 308 -20.41 -13.21 2.36
N SER A 309 -21.06 -14.06 1.56
CA SER A 309 -21.60 -15.33 2.04
C SER A 309 -20.50 -16.26 2.53
N THR A 310 -19.43 -16.46 1.75
CA THR A 310 -18.32 -17.36 2.12
C THR A 310 -17.53 -16.86 3.33
N LEU A 311 -17.23 -15.56 3.40
CA LEU A 311 -16.35 -15.00 4.44
C LEU A 311 -17.07 -14.68 5.75
N PHE A 312 -18.33 -14.25 5.69
CA PHE A 312 -19.07 -13.74 6.85
C PHE A 312 -20.33 -14.56 7.17
N GLY A 313 -20.62 -15.62 6.41
CA GLY A 313 -21.84 -16.41 6.58
C GLY A 313 -23.12 -15.63 6.27
N GLN A 314 -23.02 -14.49 5.58
CA GLN A 314 -24.16 -13.65 5.24
C GLN A 314 -24.98 -14.32 4.13
N ARG A 315 -26.12 -14.90 4.49
CA ARG A 315 -27.04 -15.51 3.53
C ARG A 315 -27.79 -14.43 2.76
N ASP A 316 -27.48 -14.25 1.48
CA ASP A 316 -28.27 -13.41 0.59
C ASP A 316 -29.33 -14.25 -0.16
N GLN A 317 -30.60 -13.84 -0.05
CA GLN A 317 -31.72 -14.51 -0.73
C GLN A 317 -31.60 -14.42 -2.26
N ARG A 318 -30.86 -13.45 -2.79
CA ARG A 318 -30.58 -13.30 -4.23
C ARG A 318 -29.68 -14.41 -4.76
N LEU A 319 -28.70 -14.87 -3.96
CA LEU A 319 -27.88 -16.04 -4.29
C LEU A 319 -28.73 -17.30 -4.39
N ALA A 320 -29.63 -17.51 -3.42
CA ALA A 320 -30.50 -18.69 -3.36
C ALA A 320 -31.40 -18.85 -4.61
N ARG A 321 -31.79 -17.74 -5.24
CA ARG A 321 -32.59 -17.73 -6.48
C ARG A 321 -31.75 -17.98 -7.74
N ASN A 322 -30.44 -17.76 -7.68
CA ASN A 322 -29.51 -17.83 -8.82
C ASN A 322 -28.54 -19.04 -8.73
N MET A 323 -28.79 -19.98 -7.82
CA MET A 323 -27.98 -21.18 -7.49
C MET A 323 -27.58 -22.07 -8.67
N GLY A 324 -28.17 -21.91 -9.85
CA GLY A 324 -27.78 -22.65 -11.06
C GLY A 324 -26.55 -22.09 -11.78
N VAL A 325 -26.09 -20.87 -11.44
CA VAL A 325 -25.08 -20.12 -12.22
C VAL A 325 -23.87 -19.67 -11.38
N VAL A 326 -24.02 -19.52 -10.07
CA VAL A 326 -22.92 -19.09 -9.20
C VAL A 326 -22.18 -20.32 -8.67
N SER A 327 -21.02 -20.64 -9.27
CA SER A 327 -20.06 -21.53 -8.62
C SER A 327 -19.66 -20.95 -7.27
N GLU A 328 -19.76 -21.73 -6.18
CA GLU A 328 -19.30 -21.29 -4.87
C GLU A 328 -17.88 -20.72 -4.98
N ILE A 329 -17.71 -19.43 -4.65
CA ILE A 329 -16.38 -18.83 -4.61
C ILE A 329 -15.70 -19.40 -3.37
N PRO A 330 -14.59 -20.16 -3.55
CA PRO A 330 -13.87 -20.72 -2.42
C PRO A 330 -13.31 -19.60 -1.54
N ASP A 331 -13.17 -19.89 -0.25
CA ASP A 331 -12.61 -18.94 0.71
C ASP A 331 -11.17 -18.54 0.28
N PRO A 332 -10.94 -17.27 -0.10
CA PRO A 332 -9.65 -16.81 -0.59
C PRO A 332 -8.55 -16.89 0.48
N PHE A 333 -8.92 -17.01 1.76
CA PHE A 333 -7.97 -17.10 2.88
C PHE A 333 -7.70 -18.53 3.33
N SER A 334 -8.33 -19.53 2.70
CA SER A 334 -8.17 -20.95 3.06
C SER A 334 -6.71 -21.39 3.13
N ASP A 335 -5.88 -20.91 2.20
CA ASP A 335 -4.45 -21.24 2.14
C ASP A 335 -3.61 -20.60 3.25
N ILE A 336 -4.02 -19.47 3.82
CA ILE A 336 -3.27 -18.75 4.86
C ILE A 336 -3.85 -18.97 6.26
N ARG A 337 -5.11 -19.38 6.37
CA ARG A 337 -5.80 -19.60 7.65
C ARG A 337 -5.10 -20.72 8.45
N GLY A 338 -4.81 -20.46 9.72
CA GLY A 338 -4.17 -21.41 10.62
C GLY A 338 -2.67 -21.64 10.36
N ARG A 339 -2.07 -20.98 9.36
CA ARG A 339 -0.62 -21.00 9.15
C ARG A 339 0.08 -20.00 10.07
N ARG A 340 1.27 -20.35 10.54
CA ARG A 340 2.15 -19.46 11.32
C ARG A 340 2.89 -18.48 10.41
N ILE A 341 2.15 -17.52 9.85
CA ILE A 341 2.67 -16.41 9.07
C ILE A 341 2.89 -15.23 10.03
N ALA A 342 4.01 -14.53 9.93
CA ALA A 342 4.25 -13.33 10.72
C ALA A 342 3.21 -12.23 10.39
N ASP A 343 2.90 -11.36 11.35
CA ASP A 343 1.88 -10.31 11.15
C ASP A 343 2.24 -9.35 10.01
N ASP A 344 3.52 -8.99 9.90
CA ASP A 344 4.03 -8.06 8.87
C ASP A 344 3.63 -8.50 7.43
N PRO A 345 3.84 -9.76 6.99
CA PRO A 345 3.35 -10.23 5.69
C PRO A 345 1.86 -10.63 5.66
N LEU A 346 1.24 -10.99 6.79
CA LEU A 346 -0.12 -11.55 6.78
C LEU A 346 -1.15 -10.60 6.14
N ARG A 347 -1.16 -9.33 6.54
CA ARG A 347 -2.12 -8.34 5.99
C ARG A 347 -1.93 -8.10 4.49
N PRO A 348 -0.71 -7.83 3.98
CA PRO A 348 -0.48 -7.71 2.55
C PRO A 348 -0.87 -8.97 1.76
N LEU A 349 -0.60 -10.16 2.29
CA LEU A 349 -0.96 -11.43 1.64
C LEU A 349 -2.48 -11.60 1.56
N ALA A 350 -3.19 -11.36 2.66
CA ALA A 350 -4.66 -11.39 2.68
C ALA A 350 -5.25 -10.39 1.67
N ARG A 351 -4.72 -9.17 1.62
CA ARG A 351 -5.16 -8.16 0.63
C ARG A 351 -4.99 -8.64 -0.80
N LEU A 352 -3.87 -9.29 -1.13
CA LEU A 352 -3.67 -9.85 -2.48
C LEU A 352 -4.68 -10.95 -2.81
N LEU A 353 -4.90 -11.89 -1.90
CA LEU A 353 -5.83 -13.00 -2.12
C LEU A 353 -7.26 -12.50 -2.30
N LEU A 354 -7.68 -11.52 -1.49
CA LEU A 354 -8.99 -10.89 -1.63
C LEU A 354 -9.11 -10.09 -2.92
N THR A 355 -8.09 -9.32 -3.28
CA THR A 355 -8.06 -8.50 -4.51
C THR A 355 -8.20 -9.37 -5.75
N GLU A 356 -7.55 -10.53 -5.78
CA GLU A 356 -7.69 -11.47 -6.90
C GLU A 356 -9.09 -12.09 -6.96
N ALA A 357 -9.66 -12.45 -5.80
CA ALA A 357 -10.98 -13.07 -5.73
C ALA A 357 -12.14 -12.14 -6.12
N LEU A 358 -11.91 -10.82 -6.08
CA LEU A 358 -12.87 -9.81 -6.54
C LEU A 358 -12.89 -9.63 -8.07
N VAL A 359 -11.90 -10.19 -8.79
CA VAL A 359 -11.71 -10.07 -10.24
C VAL A 359 -11.88 -11.41 -10.93
#